data_AF-A0A959YZV8-F1
#
_entry.id   AF-A0A959YZV8-F1
#
_cell.length_a   1.000
_cell.length_b   1.000
_cell.length_c   1.000
_cell.angle_alpha   90.00
_cell.angle_beta   90.00
_cell.angle_gamma   90.00
#
_symmetry.space_group_name_H-M   'P 1'
#
loop_
_entity.id
_entity.type
_entity.pdbx_description
1 polymer ?
#
loop_
_entity_poly.entity_id
_entity_poly.type
_entity_poly.pdbx_seq_one_letter_code
_entity_poly.pdbx_strand_id
1 'polypeptide(L)'
;MQRLLLPAILFAMAAPLCSQVNMSLVGQLDYQTLHGSDISDVWGYVDELGNEYALVGVNDGGVSVVDLSDPSQPEEIFFFAGPSSIWRDLKVWNDHAYVTTEGGGGLAIIDLTPLPQNTSLNATFWQGNGWSS
;
A
#
# COMPACT_ATOMS: atom_id res chain seq x y z
N MET A 1 28.45 -20.64 -44.14
CA MET A 1 27.62 -19.45 -43.89
C MET A 1 27.20 -19.45 -42.42
N GLN A 2 28.00 -18.91 -41.49
CA GLN A 2 27.63 -18.98 -40.05
C GLN A 2 28.31 -17.93 -39.13
N ARG A 3 28.93 -16.87 -39.68
CA ARG A 3 29.78 -15.93 -38.91
C ARG A 3 29.15 -14.56 -38.63
N LEU A 4 27.89 -14.35 -39.01
CA LEU A 4 27.19 -13.05 -38.83
C LEU A 4 26.26 -13.00 -37.61
N LEU A 5 26.05 -14.12 -36.90
CA LEU A 5 25.08 -14.19 -35.80
C LEU A 5 25.60 -13.57 -34.48
N LEU A 6 26.91 -13.69 -34.18
CA LEU A 6 27.49 -13.16 -32.94
C LEU A 6 27.49 -11.62 -32.80
N PRO A 7 27.87 -10.82 -33.82
CA PRO A 7 27.87 -9.36 -33.67
C PRO A 7 26.45 -8.78 -33.58
N ALA A 8 25.45 -9.43 -34.19
CA ALA A 8 24.06 -9.01 -34.11
C ALA A 8 23.46 -9.21 -32.69
N ILE A 9 23.84 -10.28 -32.00
CA ILE A 9 23.43 -10.55 -30.61
C ILE A 9 24.09 -9.56 -29.64
N LEU A 10 25.37 -9.22 -29.86
CA LEU A 10 26.07 -8.25 -29.01
C LEU A 10 25.49 -6.82 -29.13
N PHE A 11 25.01 -6.44 -30.32
CA PHE A 11 24.40 -5.13 -30.56
C PHE A 11 22.99 -5.03 -29.95
N ALA A 12 22.25 -6.14 -29.88
CA ALA A 12 20.92 -6.19 -29.26
C ALA A 12 20.97 -6.06 -27.72
N MET A 13 22.08 -6.43 -27.07
CA MET A 13 22.26 -6.27 -25.60
C MET A 13 22.69 -4.85 -25.18
N ALA A 14 23.01 -3.96 -26.14
CA ALA A 14 23.47 -2.60 -25.86
C ALA A 14 22.36 -1.53 -25.98
N ALA A 15 21.13 -1.92 -26.34
CA ALA A 15 20.00 -1.00 -26.30
C ALA A 15 19.61 -0.76 -24.84
N PRO A 16 19.56 0.50 -24.36
CA PRO A 16 19.01 0.77 -23.05
C PRO A 16 17.55 0.30 -23.03
N LEU A 17 17.26 -0.67 -22.16
CA LEU A 17 15.90 -1.09 -21.85
C LEU A 17 15.23 0.04 -21.07
N CYS A 18 14.70 1.03 -21.77
CA CYS A 18 13.89 2.07 -21.16
C CYS A 18 12.55 1.44 -20.74
N SER A 19 12.45 1.00 -19.49
CA SER A 19 11.24 0.36 -18.93
C SER A 19 10.11 1.36 -18.65
N GLN A 20 10.39 2.66 -18.68
CA GLN A 20 9.42 3.71 -18.34
C GLN A 20 9.24 4.67 -19.51
N VAL A 21 8.05 4.65 -20.10
CA VAL A 21 7.63 5.68 -21.07
C VAL A 21 6.54 6.47 -20.36
N ASN A 22 6.87 7.68 -19.91
CA ASN A 22 5.99 8.67 -19.26
C ASN A 22 5.71 8.53 -17.75
N MET A 23 6.54 7.83 -16.98
CA MET A 23 6.47 7.85 -15.52
C MET A 23 7.86 8.08 -14.91
N SER A 24 7.91 8.93 -13.89
CA SER A 24 9.08 9.14 -13.04
C SER A 24 8.71 8.86 -11.59
N LEU A 25 9.57 8.13 -10.87
CA LEU A 25 9.43 7.99 -9.42
C LEU A 25 9.63 9.36 -8.76
N VAL A 26 8.67 9.80 -7.94
CA VAL A 26 8.70 11.10 -7.25
C VAL A 26 9.10 10.94 -5.78
N GLY A 27 8.63 9.87 -5.12
CA GLY A 27 8.94 9.57 -3.72
C GLY A 27 8.72 8.10 -3.41
N GLN A 28 9.22 7.66 -2.26
CA GLN A 28 9.10 6.29 -1.78
C GLN A 28 9.12 6.28 -0.24
N LEU A 29 8.19 5.54 0.37
CA LEU A 29 8.24 5.19 1.79
C LEU A 29 8.77 3.76 1.92
N ASP A 30 9.88 3.58 2.64
CA ASP A 30 10.53 2.28 2.80
C ASP A 30 10.00 1.50 4.01
N TYR A 31 9.11 0.55 3.76
CA TYR A 31 8.52 -0.32 4.78
C TYR A 31 9.49 -1.31 5.42
N GLN A 32 10.60 -1.65 4.74
CA GLN A 32 11.63 -2.49 5.35
C GLN A 32 12.40 -1.71 6.41
N THR A 33 12.64 -0.41 6.20
CA THR A 33 13.23 0.46 7.22
C THR A 33 12.23 0.80 8.32
N LEU A 34 10.96 1.07 7.98
CA LEU A 34 9.93 1.51 8.94
C LEU A 34 9.43 0.38 9.84
N HIS A 35 9.15 -0.79 9.26
CA HIS A 35 8.50 -1.91 9.94
C HIS A 35 9.27 -3.24 9.85
N GLY A 36 10.37 -3.31 9.09
CA GLY A 36 11.10 -4.57 8.86
C GLY A 36 10.25 -5.62 8.15
N SER A 37 9.29 -5.19 7.33
CA SER A 37 8.30 -6.05 6.70
C SER A 37 8.01 -5.62 5.26
N ASP A 38 7.51 -6.55 4.47
CA ASP A 38 6.98 -6.30 3.14
C ASP A 38 5.52 -5.83 3.21
N ILE A 39 5.01 -5.37 2.07
CA ILE A 39 3.62 -4.94 1.89
C ILE A 39 2.84 -5.95 1.05
N SER A 40 1.51 -5.92 1.15
CA SER A 40 0.61 -6.83 0.42
C SER A 40 -0.28 -6.11 -0.60
N ASP A 41 -0.96 -5.06 -0.18
CA ASP A 41 -1.91 -4.31 -1.00
C ASP A 41 -1.87 -2.80 -0.69
N VAL A 42 -2.36 -1.98 -1.62
CA VAL A 42 -2.44 -0.53 -1.49
C VAL A 42 -3.76 0.01 -2.05
N TRP A 43 -4.39 0.91 -1.30
CA TRP A 43 -5.63 1.58 -1.70
C TRP A 43 -5.49 3.10 -1.56
N GLY A 44 -6.08 3.86 -2.49
CA GLY A 44 -6.11 5.33 -2.44
C GLY A 44 -7.37 5.88 -1.78
N TYR A 45 -7.22 6.87 -0.90
CA TYR A 45 -8.31 7.64 -0.30
C TYR A 45 -8.10 9.13 -0.55
N VAL A 46 -9.19 9.85 -0.79
CA VAL A 46 -9.19 11.31 -0.91
C VAL A 46 -10.27 11.83 0.03
N ASP A 47 -9.87 12.71 0.95
CA ASP A 47 -10.82 13.32 1.89
C ASP A 47 -11.70 14.39 1.23
N GLU A 48 -12.63 14.96 1.98
CA GLU A 48 -13.56 15.98 1.49
C GLU A 48 -12.91 17.31 1.11
N LEU A 49 -11.66 17.52 1.54
CA LEU A 49 -10.86 18.71 1.23
C LEU A 49 -9.90 18.46 0.06
N GLY A 50 -9.82 17.23 -0.46
CA GLY A 50 -8.99 16.85 -1.58
C GLY A 50 -7.57 16.42 -1.20
N ASN A 51 -7.28 16.16 0.07
CA ASN A 51 -5.99 15.59 0.46
C ASN A 51 -5.98 14.09 0.12
N GLU A 52 -4.86 13.62 -0.43
CA GLU A 52 -4.70 12.25 -0.90
C GLU A 52 -3.90 11.42 0.12
N TYR A 53 -4.35 10.18 0.33
CA TYR A 53 -3.75 9.24 1.27
C TYR A 53 -3.59 7.86 0.62
N ALA A 54 -2.50 7.17 0.94
CA ALA A 54 -2.36 5.75 0.66
C ALA A 54 -2.66 4.93 1.92
N LEU A 55 -3.49 3.91 1.76
CA LEU A 55 -3.72 2.87 2.76
C LEU A 55 -2.91 1.66 2.34
N VAL A 56 -2.03 1.17 3.20
CA VAL A 56 -1.07 0.12 2.84
C VAL A 56 -1.21 -1.06 3.79
N GLY A 57 -1.40 -2.25 3.24
CA GLY A 57 -1.35 -3.49 3.99
C GLY A 57 0.10 -3.90 4.29
N VAL A 58 0.45 -4.04 5.56
CA VAL A 58 1.78 -4.47 6.02
C VAL A 58 1.72 -5.91 6.51
N ASN A 59 2.62 -6.75 6.00
CA ASN A 59 2.53 -8.20 6.14
C ASN A 59 2.60 -8.63 7.62
N ASP A 60 3.62 -8.17 8.34
CA ASP A 60 3.81 -8.50 9.76
C ASP A 60 3.29 -7.40 10.71
N GLY A 61 2.48 -6.48 10.18
CA GLY A 61 2.29 -5.19 10.82
C GLY A 61 0.84 -4.79 11.03
N GLY A 62 -0.03 -4.95 10.03
CA GLY A 62 -1.37 -4.36 10.08
C GLY A 62 -1.61 -3.43 8.90
N VAL A 63 -2.19 -2.26 9.15
CA VAL A 63 -2.56 -1.29 8.10
C VAL A 63 -1.93 0.06 8.41
N SER A 64 -1.20 0.60 7.44
CA SER A 64 -0.62 1.94 7.48
C SER A 64 -1.49 2.92 6.71
N VAL A 65 -1.59 4.16 7.21
CA VAL A 65 -2.19 5.30 6.53
C VAL A 65 -1.08 6.32 6.28
N VAL A 66 -0.87 6.64 5.02
CA VAL A 66 0.24 7.47 4.53
C VAL A 66 -0.32 8.74 3.92
N ASP A 67 0.14 9.89 4.40
CA ASP A 67 -0.14 11.21 3.83
C ASP A 67 0.70 11.42 2.55
N LEU A 68 0.05 11.86 1.47
CA LEU A 68 0.66 12.12 0.17
C LEU A 68 0.61 13.62 -0.21
N SER A 69 0.37 14.52 0.75
CA SER A 69 0.35 15.98 0.53
C SER A 69 1.64 16.52 -0.09
N ASP A 70 2.80 15.97 0.30
CA ASP A 70 4.06 16.08 -0.45
C ASP A 70 4.43 14.70 -1.06
N PRO A 71 4.15 14.46 -2.34
CA PRO A 71 4.40 13.15 -2.97
C PRO A 71 5.90 12.81 -3.10
N SER A 72 6.80 13.77 -2.88
CA SER A 72 8.25 13.51 -2.82
C SER A 72 8.71 13.02 -1.45
N GLN A 73 7.90 13.23 -0.41
CA GLN A 73 8.18 12.87 0.98
C GLN A 73 6.92 12.27 1.65
N PRO A 74 6.44 11.09 1.19
CA PRO A 74 5.29 10.42 1.82
C PRO A 74 5.56 10.08 3.29
N GLU A 75 4.57 10.30 4.16
CA GLU A 75 4.70 10.11 5.62
C GLU A 75 3.63 9.15 6.16
N GLU A 76 4.03 8.12 6.91
CA GLU A 76 3.07 7.31 7.69
C GLU A 76 2.54 8.14 8.86
N ILE A 77 1.26 8.49 8.81
CA ILE A 77 0.60 9.33 9.82
C ILE A 77 -0.20 8.52 10.85
N PHE A 78 -0.53 7.26 10.51
CA PHE A 78 -1.25 6.36 11.41
C PHE A 78 -0.95 4.90 11.06
N PHE A 79 -0.94 4.05 12.09
CA PHE A 79 -0.74 2.61 11.93
C PHE A 79 -1.66 1.83 12.86
N PHE A 80 -2.45 0.92 12.30
CA PHE A 80 -3.32 0.02 13.05
C PHE A 80 -2.76 -1.40 13.04
N ALA A 81 -2.27 -1.84 14.19
CA ALA A 81 -1.68 -3.17 14.34
C ALA A 81 -2.72 -4.30 14.12
N GLY A 82 -2.32 -5.34 13.42
CA GLY A 82 -3.17 -6.51 13.14
C GLY A 82 -2.40 -7.83 13.14
N PRO A 83 -3.08 -8.96 12.88
CA PRO A 83 -2.43 -10.28 12.84
C PRO A 83 -1.48 -10.38 11.65
N SER A 84 -0.32 -11.03 11.80
CA SER A 84 0.61 -11.24 10.68
C SER A 84 -0.03 -12.08 9.57
N SER A 85 0.12 -11.61 8.33
CA SER A 85 -0.30 -12.29 7.11
C SER A 85 0.33 -11.61 5.91
N ILE A 86 0.81 -12.40 4.95
CA ILE A 86 1.35 -11.88 3.69
C ILE A 86 0.27 -11.33 2.74
N TRP A 87 -1.02 -11.48 3.09
CA TRP A 87 -2.14 -10.99 2.29
C TRP A 87 -3.10 -10.15 3.13
N ARG A 88 -3.29 -8.91 2.68
CA ARG A 88 -4.40 -8.03 3.08
C ARG A 88 -5.07 -7.50 1.83
N ASP A 89 -6.36 -7.22 1.95
CA ASP A 89 -7.14 -6.54 0.91
C ASP A 89 -7.89 -5.40 1.58
N LEU A 90 -7.77 -4.20 1.01
CA LEU A 90 -8.30 -2.96 1.58
C LEU A 90 -9.40 -2.43 0.69
N LYS A 91 -10.43 -1.81 1.28
CA LYS A 91 -11.44 -1.08 0.53
C LYS A 91 -11.95 0.08 1.36
N VAL A 92 -12.10 1.24 0.72
CA VAL A 92 -12.78 2.37 1.34
C VAL A 92 -14.24 2.45 0.89
N TRP A 93 -15.13 2.72 1.83
CA TRP A 93 -16.51 3.12 1.58
C TRP A 93 -16.89 4.28 2.50
N ASN A 94 -17.28 5.42 1.92
CA ASN A 94 -17.26 6.73 2.57
C ASN A 94 -15.88 6.96 3.23
N ASP A 95 -15.84 7.31 4.51
CA ASP A 95 -14.60 7.62 5.21
C ASP A 95 -14.20 6.47 6.14
N HIS A 96 -14.51 5.25 5.74
CA HIS A 96 -14.16 4.04 6.49
C HIS A 96 -13.36 3.09 5.60
N ALA A 97 -12.16 2.74 6.05
CA ALA A 97 -11.37 1.68 5.44
C ALA A 97 -11.73 0.34 6.06
N TYR A 98 -12.06 -0.62 5.21
CA TYR A 98 -12.38 -2.00 5.54
C TYR A 98 -11.25 -2.87 5.06
N VAL A 99 -10.66 -3.64 5.97
CA VAL A 99 -9.49 -4.46 5.66
C VAL A 99 -9.71 -5.89 6.10
N THR A 100 -9.46 -6.82 5.18
CA THR A 100 -9.54 -8.26 5.44
C THR A 100 -8.18 -8.91 5.27
N THR A 101 -7.98 -10.06 5.91
CA THR A 101 -6.76 -10.86 5.81
C THR A 101 -7.06 -12.31 6.14
N GLU A 102 -6.28 -13.23 5.58
CA GLU A 102 -6.34 -14.65 5.93
C GLU A 102 -5.69 -14.95 7.30
N GLY A 103 -4.94 -14.01 7.87
CA GLY A 103 -4.31 -14.15 9.20
C GLY A 103 -5.28 -14.19 10.38
N GLY A 104 -6.58 -14.09 10.11
CA GLY A 104 -7.63 -14.03 11.12
C GLY A 104 -7.87 -12.60 11.63
N GLY A 105 -8.42 -12.47 12.84
CA GLY A 105 -8.70 -11.16 13.45
C GLY A 105 -9.99 -10.48 12.97
N GLY A 106 -10.72 -11.04 12.01
CA GLY A 106 -11.99 -10.50 11.53
C GLY A 106 -11.80 -9.37 10.51
N LEU A 107 -12.77 -8.46 10.45
CA LEU A 107 -12.74 -7.29 9.58
C LEU A 107 -12.16 -6.08 10.34
N ALA A 108 -10.99 -5.60 9.95
CA ALA A 108 -10.49 -4.33 10.44
C ALA A 108 -11.30 -3.18 9.81
N ILE A 109 -11.70 -2.23 10.64
CA ILE A 109 -12.44 -1.03 10.24
C ILE A 109 -11.71 0.17 10.83
N ILE A 110 -11.25 1.09 9.97
CA ILE A 110 -10.53 2.31 10.35
C ILE A 110 -11.39 3.51 9.94
N ASP A 111 -11.68 4.39 10.88
CA ASP A 111 -12.40 5.64 10.69
C ASP A 111 -11.43 6.74 10.23
N LEU A 112 -11.59 7.18 8.98
CA LEU A 112 -10.78 8.19 8.31
C LEU A 112 -11.38 9.60 8.44
N THR A 113 -12.58 9.76 8.99
CA THR A 113 -13.25 11.07 9.16
C THR A 113 -12.46 12.12 9.91
N PRO A 114 -11.52 11.79 10.84
CA PRO A 114 -10.72 12.83 11.49
C PRO A 114 -9.70 13.51 10.56
N LEU A 115 -9.39 12.95 9.40
CA LEU A 115 -8.45 13.53 8.45
C LEU A 115 -9.07 14.74 7.70
N PRO A 116 -8.27 15.78 7.42
CA PRO A 116 -6.86 15.98 7.78
C PRO A 116 -6.67 16.59 9.18
N GLN A 117 -7.74 16.91 9.91
CA GLN A 117 -7.65 17.69 11.15
C GLN A 117 -6.93 16.96 12.28
N ASN A 118 -6.93 15.63 12.28
CA ASN A 118 -6.28 14.80 13.28
C ASN A 118 -5.85 13.44 12.69
N THR A 119 -4.63 13.01 13.00
CA THR A 119 -4.07 11.71 12.57
C THR A 119 -4.30 10.59 13.59
N SER A 120 -4.87 10.90 14.76
CA SER A 120 -5.29 9.89 15.75
C SER A 120 -6.62 9.27 15.32
N LEU A 121 -6.54 8.26 14.45
CA LEU A 121 -7.71 7.58 13.90
C LEU A 121 -8.24 6.51 14.84
N ASN A 122 -9.56 6.31 14.82
CA ASN A 122 -10.20 5.20 15.53
C ASN A 122 -10.20 3.96 14.63
N ALA A 123 -9.85 2.82 15.19
CA ALA A 123 -9.86 1.56 14.46
C ALA A 123 -10.32 0.40 15.34
N THR A 124 -10.98 -0.59 14.74
CA THR A 124 -11.52 -1.74 15.46
C THR A 124 -11.51 -3.00 14.59
N PHE A 125 -11.57 -4.16 15.25
CA PHE A 125 -11.79 -5.45 14.61
C PHE A 125 -13.21 -5.92 14.85
N TRP A 126 -13.98 -6.10 13.78
CA TRP A 126 -15.30 -6.71 13.82
C TRP A 126 -15.19 -8.22 13.58
N GLN A 127 -15.61 -9.02 14.56
CA GLN A 127 -15.54 -10.49 14.52
C GLN A 127 -16.76 -11.17 13.87
N GLY A 128 -17.72 -10.39 13.38
CA GLY A 128 -19.02 -10.92 12.98
C GLY A 128 -19.93 -11.23 14.17
N ASN A 129 -21.21 -11.39 13.88
CA ASN A 129 -22.28 -11.79 14.79
C ASN A 129 -22.60 -13.30 14.67
N GLY A 130 -21.66 -14.08 14.11
CA GLY A 130 -21.78 -15.53 13.93
C GLY A 130 -22.80 -15.90 12.86
N TRP A 131 -22.32 -16.23 11.65
CA TRP A 131 -23.13 -17.03 10.73
C TRP A 131 -22.92 -18.50 11.15
N SER A 132 -23.84 -19.05 11.95
CA SER A 132 -23.87 -20.50 12.12
C SER A 132 -24.32 -21.10 10.79
N SER A 133 -23.40 -21.77 10.09
CA SER A 133 -23.73 -22.71 9.02
C SER A 133 -24.61 -23.84 9.53
#